data_AF-A0A7W4DTN0-F1
#
_entry.id   AF-A0A7W4DTN0-F1
#
_cell.length_a   1.000
_cell.length_b   1.000
_cell.length_c   1.000
_cell.angle_alpha   90.00
_cell.angle_beta   90.00
_cell.angle_gamma   90.00
#
_symmetry.space_group_name_H-M   'P 1'
#
loop_
_entity.id
_entity.type
_entity.pdbx_description
1 polymer ?
#
loop_
_entity_poly.entity_id
_entity_poly.type
_entity_poly.pdbx_seq_one_letter_code
_entity_poly.pdbx_strand_id
1 'polypeptide(L)'
;MSKINVLLANANGNLDDSKETILAAVKEVESYAFPRLKIDWDIDVVVAGSAYSIIIPEDGVGGQTFASNFIVSALDLKSMSILRFKEMLAHELGHAARWGKNDEWMNTLFDGMISEGVATYFGTEFAKNNSEKQFFTKTILERSDEENERILNELRGNLDDKNYDYQTIFFTGNDKLPRWSGYSLGYYLVKKYLEKTHKTIEEAFADKFEDFRIVL
;
A
#
# COMPACT_ATOMS: atom_id res chain seq x y z
N MET A 1 12.51 8.11 20.86
CA MET A 1 11.68 6.95 21.21
C MET A 1 10.89 6.58 19.96
N SER A 2 10.63 5.29 19.73
CA SER A 2 9.79 4.86 18.59
C SER A 2 8.38 5.42 18.77
N LYS A 3 7.78 5.88 17.67
CA LYS A 3 6.39 6.33 17.58
C LYS A 3 5.44 5.22 17.11
N ILE A 4 5.96 4.08 16.69
CA ILE A 4 5.15 2.90 16.40
C ILE A 4 5.04 2.06 17.68
N ASN A 5 3.82 1.93 18.19
CA ASN A 5 3.49 0.99 19.25
C ASN A 5 3.08 -0.35 18.63
N VAL A 6 3.92 -1.38 18.80
CA VAL A 6 3.67 -2.71 18.22
C VAL A 6 2.90 -3.58 19.20
N LEU A 7 1.72 -4.05 18.80
CA LEU A 7 0.90 -4.99 19.54
C LEU A 7 0.95 -6.37 18.88
N LEU A 8 1.57 -7.35 19.53
CA LEU A 8 1.60 -8.73 19.02
C LEU A 8 0.33 -9.48 19.45
N ALA A 9 -0.50 -9.88 18.50
CA ALA A 9 -1.65 -10.75 18.73
C ALA A 9 -1.18 -12.21 18.92
N ASN A 10 -0.64 -12.49 20.11
CA ASN A 10 0.21 -13.65 20.38
C ASN A 10 -0.40 -14.66 21.39
N ALA A 11 -1.70 -14.94 21.29
CA ALA A 11 -2.42 -15.75 22.28
C ALA A 11 -1.85 -17.17 22.52
N ASN A 12 -1.08 -17.71 21.56
CA ASN A 12 -0.46 -19.04 21.64
C ASN A 12 1.08 -19.01 21.59
N GLY A 13 1.72 -17.85 21.73
CA GLY A 13 3.18 -17.74 21.64
C GLY A 13 3.77 -17.94 20.22
N ASN A 14 2.94 -18.05 19.19
CA ASN A 14 3.38 -18.32 17.81
C ASN A 14 4.36 -17.27 17.26
N LEU A 15 4.34 -16.04 17.80
CA LEU A 15 5.22 -14.95 17.36
C LEU A 15 6.48 -14.81 18.22
N ASP A 16 6.65 -15.61 19.28
CA ASP A 16 7.75 -15.44 20.25
C ASP A 16 9.12 -15.50 19.58
N ASP A 17 9.33 -16.50 18.71
CA ASP A 17 10.60 -16.70 18.00
C ASP A 17 10.91 -15.59 17.00
N SER A 18 9.87 -14.94 16.44
CA SER A 18 9.99 -13.89 15.44
C SER A 18 9.89 -12.48 16.02
N LYS A 19 9.58 -12.35 17.32
CA LYS A 19 9.27 -11.07 17.98
C LYS A 19 10.35 -10.02 17.76
N GLU A 20 11.59 -10.33 18.10
CA GLU A 20 12.69 -9.36 18.00
C GLU A 20 12.95 -8.95 16.54
N THR A 21 12.81 -9.90 15.61
CA THR A 21 12.96 -9.64 14.18
C THR A 21 11.84 -8.75 13.65
N ILE A 22 10.59 -8.97 14.06
CA ILE A 22 9.44 -8.14 13.72
C ILE A 22 9.63 -6.72 14.26
N LEU A 23 10.00 -6.57 15.53
CA LEU A 23 10.23 -5.26 16.15
C LEU A 23 11.37 -4.49 15.47
N ALA A 24 12.47 -5.18 15.12
CA ALA A 24 13.56 -4.58 14.37
C ALA A 24 13.11 -4.13 12.97
N ALA A 25 12.32 -4.95 12.27
CA ALA A 25 11.78 -4.63 10.95
C ALA A 25 10.86 -3.41 11.00
N VAL A 26 9.94 -3.34 11.97
CA VAL A 26 9.07 -2.17 12.18
C VAL A 26 9.89 -0.90 12.38
N LYS A 27 10.92 -0.95 13.23
CA LYS A 27 11.79 0.20 13.51
C LYS A 27 12.57 0.67 12.27
N GLU A 28 12.99 -0.26 11.42
CA GLU A 28 13.66 0.07 10.15
C GLU A 28 12.71 0.82 9.21
N VAL A 29 11.48 0.31 9.05
CA VAL A 29 10.47 0.96 8.21
C VAL A 29 10.05 2.30 8.79
N GLU A 30 9.88 2.41 10.11
CA GLU A 30 9.60 3.68 10.80
C GLU A 30 10.67 4.73 10.45
N SER A 31 11.95 4.35 10.58
CA SER A 31 13.09 5.23 10.31
C SER A 31 13.16 5.69 8.85
N TYR A 32 12.64 4.88 7.92
CA TYR A 32 12.52 5.25 6.52
C TYR A 32 11.31 6.16 6.27
N ALA A 33 10.12 5.75 6.74
CA ALA A 33 8.84 6.30 6.32
C ALA A 33 8.47 7.60 7.04
N PHE A 34 8.69 7.68 8.35
CA PHE A 34 8.27 8.83 9.16
C PHE A 34 8.84 10.17 8.69
N PRO A 35 10.17 10.30 8.45
CA PRO A 35 10.71 11.57 7.95
C PRO A 35 10.27 11.89 6.51
N ARG A 36 10.06 10.88 5.67
CA ARG A 36 9.67 11.04 4.26
C ARG A 36 8.21 11.47 4.10
N LEU A 37 7.34 10.84 4.88
CA LEU A 37 5.90 11.09 4.86
C LEU A 37 5.46 12.10 5.93
N LYS A 38 6.42 12.74 6.62
CA LYS A 38 6.19 13.77 7.64
C LYS A 38 5.21 13.31 8.73
N ILE A 39 5.29 12.03 9.11
CA ILE A 39 4.46 11.45 10.17
C ILE A 39 4.97 11.99 11.52
N ASP A 40 4.13 12.77 12.18
CA ASP A 40 4.45 13.44 13.45
C ASP A 40 3.58 12.97 14.63
N TRP A 41 2.77 11.93 14.45
CA TRP A 41 1.95 11.28 15.49
C TRP A 41 2.38 9.83 15.76
N ASP A 42 1.79 9.22 16.79
CA ASP A 42 2.02 7.81 17.17
C ASP A 42 1.05 6.88 16.44
N ILE A 43 1.51 5.68 16.06
CA ILE A 43 0.73 4.69 15.30
C ILE A 43 0.74 3.35 16.04
N ASP A 44 -0.44 2.77 16.25
CA ASP A 44 -0.59 1.39 16.71
C ASP A 44 -0.50 0.43 15.52
N VAL A 45 0.41 -0.55 15.60
CA VAL A 45 0.55 -1.62 14.61
C VAL A 45 0.29 -2.96 15.30
N VAL A 46 -0.85 -3.58 14.97
CA VAL A 46 -1.17 -4.94 15.41
C VAL A 46 -0.53 -5.92 14.44
N VAL A 47 0.27 -6.87 14.95
CA VAL A 47 0.86 -7.95 14.17
C VAL A 47 0.27 -9.28 14.62
N ALA A 48 -0.38 -10.00 13.70
CA ALA A 48 -1.07 -11.25 13.98
C ALA A 48 -0.57 -12.40 13.09
N GLY A 49 -0.45 -13.60 13.66
CA GLY A 49 -0.17 -14.83 12.90
C GLY A 49 -1.43 -15.54 12.38
N SER A 50 -2.62 -15.00 12.65
CA SER A 50 -3.91 -15.68 12.48
C SER A 50 -4.96 -14.91 11.68
N ALA A 51 -4.65 -13.68 11.25
CA ALA A 51 -5.54 -12.87 10.41
C ALA A 51 -5.43 -13.27 8.92
N TYR A 52 -5.72 -14.54 8.61
CA TYR A 52 -5.45 -15.14 7.30
C TYR A 52 -6.16 -14.43 6.13
N SER A 53 -7.29 -13.77 6.37
CA SER A 53 -8.09 -13.12 5.32
C SER A 53 -7.41 -11.94 4.64
N ILE A 54 -6.40 -11.32 5.27
CA ILE A 54 -5.67 -10.19 4.68
C ILE A 54 -4.33 -10.60 4.07
N ILE A 55 -3.92 -11.86 4.23
CA ILE A 55 -2.64 -12.36 3.70
C ILE A 55 -2.74 -12.54 2.20
N ILE A 56 -1.79 -11.98 1.45
CA ILE A 56 -1.56 -12.35 0.06
C ILE A 56 -0.82 -13.70 0.07
N PRO A 57 -1.42 -14.80 -0.43
CA PRO A 57 -0.84 -16.14 -0.28
C PRO A 57 0.56 -16.27 -0.89
N GLU A 58 0.82 -15.59 -2.00
CA GLU A 58 2.13 -15.60 -2.67
C GLU A 58 3.22 -14.87 -1.86
N ASP A 59 2.82 -13.92 -1.01
CA ASP A 59 3.72 -13.09 -0.22
C ASP A 59 3.91 -13.58 1.21
N GLY A 60 2.92 -14.26 1.77
CA GLY A 60 2.90 -14.66 3.19
C GLY A 60 2.71 -13.49 4.15
N VAL A 61 2.40 -12.29 3.63
CA VAL A 61 2.15 -11.08 4.42
C VAL A 61 0.91 -10.37 3.91
N GLY A 62 0.31 -9.58 4.80
CA GLY A 62 -0.86 -8.75 4.52
C GLY A 62 -0.94 -7.57 5.47
N GLY A 63 -1.59 -6.50 5.02
CA GLY A 63 -1.75 -5.25 5.75
C GLY A 63 -3.11 -4.65 5.51
N GLN A 64 -3.59 -3.90 6.50
CA GLN A 64 -4.72 -3.01 6.35
C GLN A 64 -4.58 -1.84 7.32
N THR A 65 -4.58 -0.64 6.76
CA THR A 65 -4.68 0.60 7.52
C THR A 65 -6.16 0.90 7.79
N PHE A 66 -6.51 1.17 9.04
CA PHE A 66 -7.88 1.48 9.46
C PHE A 66 -8.07 2.96 9.85
N ALA A 67 -6.99 3.63 10.24
CA ALA A 67 -6.95 5.06 10.52
C ALA A 67 -5.51 5.57 10.34
N SER A 68 -5.32 6.89 10.35
CA SER A 68 -3.98 7.49 10.31
C SER A 68 -3.04 6.97 11.39
N ASN A 69 -3.59 6.48 12.51
CA ASN A 69 -2.85 5.95 13.65
C ASN A 69 -3.07 4.46 13.94
N PHE A 70 -3.69 3.69 13.03
CA PHE A 70 -3.99 2.27 13.31
C PHE A 70 -3.84 1.37 12.07
N ILE A 71 -2.95 0.39 12.18
CA ILE A 71 -2.64 -0.61 11.14
C ILE A 71 -2.75 -2.01 11.74
N VAL A 72 -3.32 -2.94 10.96
CA VAL A 72 -3.29 -4.37 11.24
C VAL A 72 -2.48 -5.08 10.18
N SER A 73 -1.56 -5.93 10.60
CA SER A 73 -0.75 -6.79 9.75
C SER A 73 -0.96 -8.26 10.09
N ALA A 74 -0.96 -9.09 9.05
CA ALA A 74 -0.99 -10.54 9.17
C ALA A 74 0.26 -11.16 8.54
N LEU A 75 0.85 -12.14 9.24
CA LEU A 75 2.04 -12.86 8.81
C LEU A 75 1.76 -14.37 8.81
N ASP A 76 1.93 -15.01 7.65
CA ASP A 76 2.07 -16.46 7.60
C ASP A 76 3.54 -16.82 7.86
N LEU A 77 3.84 -17.23 9.09
CA LEU A 77 5.21 -17.53 9.52
C LEU A 77 5.89 -18.65 8.70
N LYS A 78 5.14 -19.42 7.91
CA LYS A 78 5.71 -20.47 7.05
C LYS A 78 6.25 -19.91 5.73
N SER A 79 5.66 -18.84 5.22
CA SER A 79 5.91 -18.33 3.87
C SER A 79 6.36 -16.87 3.83
N MET A 80 6.19 -16.13 4.93
CA MET A 80 6.61 -14.75 5.04
C MET A 80 8.12 -14.59 4.89
N SER A 81 8.53 -13.40 4.46
CA SER A 81 9.90 -12.93 4.64
C SER A 81 9.89 -11.53 5.25
N ILE A 82 10.94 -11.21 6.00
CA ILE A 82 11.08 -9.90 6.63
C ILE A 82 11.15 -8.77 5.59
N LEU A 83 11.73 -9.03 4.42
CA LEU A 83 11.77 -8.03 3.35
C LEU A 83 10.36 -7.70 2.83
N ARG A 84 9.52 -8.71 2.61
CA ARG A 84 8.11 -8.53 2.20
C ARG A 84 7.28 -7.88 3.29
N PHE A 85 7.50 -8.25 4.57
CA PHE A 85 6.83 -7.59 5.69
C PHE A 85 7.16 -6.09 5.74
N LYS A 86 8.44 -5.73 5.59
CA LYS A 86 8.85 -4.33 5.58
C LYS A 86 8.25 -3.55 4.42
N GLU A 87 8.21 -4.15 3.23
CA GLU A 87 7.61 -3.57 2.03
C GLU A 87 6.11 -3.32 2.20
N MET A 88 5.36 -4.32 2.69
CA MET A 88 3.94 -4.18 3.00
C MET A 88 3.71 -3.10 4.07
N LEU A 89 4.52 -3.06 5.14
CA LEU A 89 4.36 -2.03 6.17
C LEU A 89 4.66 -0.63 5.64
N ALA A 90 5.61 -0.48 4.71
CA ALA A 90 5.87 0.79 4.06
C ALA A 90 4.65 1.26 3.24
N HIS A 91 3.97 0.35 2.54
CA HIS A 91 2.70 0.63 1.85
C HIS A 91 1.62 1.11 2.83
N GLU A 92 1.37 0.38 3.91
CA GLU A 92 0.36 0.77 4.91
C GLU A 92 0.67 2.11 5.60
N LEU A 93 1.94 2.41 5.85
CA LEU A 93 2.34 3.72 6.36
C LEU A 93 2.09 4.85 5.33
N GLY A 94 2.09 4.54 4.03
CA GLY A 94 1.65 5.45 2.97
C GLY A 94 0.18 5.85 3.14
N HIS A 95 -0.71 4.89 3.40
CA HIS A 95 -2.12 5.15 3.71
C HIS A 95 -2.28 5.95 5.00
N ALA A 96 -1.60 5.52 6.07
CA ALA A 96 -1.64 6.20 7.37
C ALA A 96 -1.22 7.66 7.24
N ALA A 97 -0.13 7.94 6.53
CA ALA A 97 0.36 9.28 6.30
C ALA A 97 -0.61 10.13 5.49
N ARG A 98 -1.17 9.58 4.40
CA ARG A 98 -2.14 10.29 3.57
C ARG A 98 -3.39 10.64 4.37
N TRP A 99 -3.94 9.74 5.18
CA TRP A 99 -5.05 10.07 6.08
C TRP A 99 -4.70 11.09 7.16
N GLY A 100 -3.45 11.12 7.63
CA GLY A 100 -3.02 12.12 8.62
C GLY A 100 -2.75 13.51 8.05
N LYS A 101 -2.47 13.63 6.74
CA LYS A 101 -2.04 14.88 6.09
C LYS A 101 -2.95 15.38 4.97
N ASN A 102 -3.87 14.56 4.46
CA ASN A 102 -4.91 14.95 3.51
C ASN A 102 -6.28 14.85 4.21
N ASP A 103 -7.08 15.93 4.11
CA ASP A 103 -8.42 16.04 4.69
C ASP A 103 -9.54 15.48 3.78
N GLU A 104 -9.19 14.93 2.62
CA GLU A 104 -10.14 14.32 1.70
C GLU A 104 -10.48 12.88 2.07
N TRP A 105 -11.75 12.54 1.90
CA TRP A 105 -12.21 11.16 1.93
C TRP A 105 -12.23 10.58 0.52
N MET A 106 -11.82 9.32 0.41
CA MET A 106 -11.98 8.54 -0.81
C MET A 106 -13.47 8.32 -1.08
N ASN A 107 -13.99 8.88 -2.18
CA ASN A 107 -15.41 8.82 -2.51
C ASN A 107 -15.70 8.10 -3.84
N THR A 108 -14.78 8.16 -4.79
CA THR A 108 -14.95 7.64 -6.15
C THR A 108 -13.95 6.53 -6.46
N LEU A 109 -14.19 5.80 -7.55
CA LEU A 109 -13.24 4.81 -8.08
C LEU A 109 -11.86 5.43 -8.31
N PHE A 110 -11.82 6.64 -8.88
CA PHE A 110 -10.58 7.36 -9.12
C PHE A 110 -9.85 7.68 -7.81
N ASP A 111 -10.56 8.16 -6.80
CA ASP A 111 -9.96 8.43 -5.48
C ASP A 111 -9.32 7.16 -4.92
N GLY A 112 -9.99 6.01 -5.07
CA GLY A 112 -9.45 4.71 -4.65
C GLY A 112 -8.20 4.30 -5.39
N MET A 113 -8.17 4.48 -6.72
CA MET A 113 -6.96 4.24 -7.51
C MET A 113 -5.81 5.13 -7.06
N ILE A 114 -6.05 6.41 -6.81
CA ILE A 114 -5.00 7.34 -6.37
C ILE A 114 -4.53 6.99 -4.96
N SER A 115 -5.44 6.67 -4.03
CA SER A 115 -5.08 6.29 -2.66
C SER A 115 -4.18 5.05 -2.66
N GLU A 116 -4.59 3.99 -3.36
CA GLU A 116 -3.79 2.77 -3.48
C GLU A 116 -2.51 3.01 -4.29
N GLY A 117 -2.58 3.82 -5.35
CA GLY A 117 -1.43 4.16 -6.18
C GLY A 117 -0.33 4.88 -5.41
N VAL A 118 -0.68 5.82 -4.54
CA VAL A 118 0.29 6.56 -3.71
C VAL A 118 0.99 5.60 -2.75
N ALA A 119 0.23 4.76 -2.05
CA ALA A 119 0.77 3.77 -1.12
C ALA A 119 1.62 2.72 -1.84
N THR A 120 1.17 2.20 -2.98
CA THR A 120 1.93 1.26 -3.82
C THR A 120 3.22 1.90 -4.31
N TYR A 121 3.18 3.13 -4.83
CA TYR A 121 4.38 3.81 -5.30
C TYR A 121 5.41 3.95 -4.18
N PHE A 122 4.98 4.41 -3.01
CA PHE A 122 5.86 4.54 -1.84
C PHE A 122 6.46 3.19 -1.39
N GLY A 123 5.65 2.13 -1.33
CA GLY A 123 6.13 0.77 -1.02
C GLY A 123 7.14 0.25 -2.06
N THR A 124 6.91 0.51 -3.35
CA THR A 124 7.84 0.09 -4.41
C THR A 124 9.19 0.82 -4.32
N GLU A 125 9.19 2.11 -3.98
CA GLU A 125 10.43 2.88 -3.79
C GLU A 125 11.21 2.41 -2.56
N PHE A 126 10.51 2.04 -1.48
CA PHE A 126 11.14 1.38 -0.34
C PHE A 126 11.84 0.07 -0.75
N ALA A 127 11.17 -0.74 -1.57
CA ALA A 127 11.66 -2.06 -1.95
C ALA A 127 12.58 -2.09 -3.17
N LYS A 128 12.84 -0.95 -3.82
CA LYS A 128 13.57 -0.83 -5.09
C LYS A 128 14.90 -1.58 -5.09
N ASN A 129 15.68 -1.45 -4.02
CA ASN A 129 17.00 -2.07 -3.86
C ASN A 129 16.99 -3.38 -3.06
N ASN A 130 15.81 -3.86 -2.63
CA ASN A 130 15.73 -5.13 -1.92
C ASN A 130 16.02 -6.30 -2.86
N SER A 131 16.77 -7.29 -2.35
CA SER A 131 17.06 -8.55 -3.04
C SER A 131 15.80 -9.38 -3.29
N GLU A 132 14.76 -9.16 -2.49
CA GLU A 132 13.44 -9.75 -2.61
C GLU A 132 12.37 -8.66 -2.55
N LYS A 133 11.33 -8.81 -3.38
CA LYS A 133 10.13 -7.97 -3.41
C LYS A 133 8.90 -8.85 -3.33
N GLN A 134 7.80 -8.29 -2.84
CA GLN A 134 6.49 -8.91 -2.92
C GLN A 134 6.16 -9.34 -4.36
N PHE A 135 5.54 -10.51 -4.52
CA PHE A 135 4.91 -10.96 -5.75
C PHE A 135 3.88 -9.94 -6.23
N PHE A 136 3.14 -9.32 -5.31
CA PHE A 136 2.29 -8.17 -5.60
C PHE A 136 3.06 -7.07 -6.34
N THR A 137 4.13 -6.55 -5.75
CA THR A 137 4.92 -5.46 -6.33
C THR A 137 5.54 -5.84 -7.68
N LYS A 138 6.06 -7.07 -7.82
CA LYS A 138 6.56 -7.55 -9.11
C LYS A 138 5.46 -7.51 -10.17
N THR A 139 4.26 -7.99 -9.83
CA THR A 139 3.11 -7.99 -10.74
C THR A 139 2.70 -6.57 -11.16
N ILE A 140 2.74 -5.61 -10.23
CA ILE A 140 2.45 -4.20 -10.56
C ILE A 140 3.53 -3.61 -11.48
N LEU A 141 4.82 -3.82 -11.17
CA LEU A 141 5.93 -3.26 -11.93
C LEU A 141 6.13 -3.89 -13.31
N GLU A 142 5.74 -5.15 -13.50
CA GLU A 142 5.81 -5.86 -14.77
C GLU A 142 4.68 -5.46 -15.74
N ARG A 143 3.60 -4.83 -15.26
CA ARG A 143 2.49 -4.40 -16.11
C ARG A 143 2.90 -3.21 -16.97
N SER A 144 2.75 -3.36 -18.28
CA SER A 144 3.18 -2.32 -19.24
C SER A 144 2.28 -1.09 -19.21
N ASP A 145 2.81 0.03 -19.68
CA ASP A 145 2.03 1.27 -19.84
C ASP A 145 0.84 1.07 -20.79
N GLU A 146 1.00 0.28 -21.85
CA GLU A 146 -0.10 -0.05 -22.79
C GLU A 146 -1.21 -0.87 -22.12
N GLU A 147 -0.88 -1.77 -21.20
CA GLU A 147 -1.86 -2.54 -20.45
C GLU A 147 -2.58 -1.65 -19.44
N ASN A 148 -1.87 -0.76 -18.74
CA ASN A 148 -2.50 0.23 -17.86
C ASN A 148 -3.42 1.20 -18.62
N GLU A 149 -3.05 1.64 -19.82
CA GLU A 149 -3.93 2.45 -20.68
C GLU A 149 -5.18 1.67 -21.16
N ARG A 150 -5.08 0.35 -21.38
CA ARG A 150 -6.27 -0.49 -21.64
C ARG A 150 -7.19 -0.58 -20.43
N ILE A 151 -6.63 -0.80 -19.23
CA ILE A 151 -7.40 -0.81 -17.98
C ILE A 151 -8.08 0.54 -17.76
N LEU A 152 -7.36 1.65 -18.00
CA LEU A 152 -7.92 2.99 -17.91
C LEU A 152 -9.10 3.16 -18.85
N ASN A 153 -8.99 2.73 -20.11
CA ASN A 153 -10.08 2.84 -21.08
C ASN A 153 -11.31 2.01 -20.71
N GLU A 154 -11.14 0.81 -20.13
CA GLU A 154 -12.26 0.00 -19.62
C GLU A 154 -12.97 0.69 -18.44
N LEU A 155 -12.24 1.39 -17.59
CA LEU A 155 -12.77 2.03 -16.37
C LEU A 155 -13.12 3.52 -16.56
N ARG A 156 -12.80 4.13 -17.71
CA ARG A 156 -12.87 5.58 -17.94
C ARG A 156 -14.26 6.16 -17.69
N GLY A 157 -15.31 5.43 -18.04
CA GLY A 157 -16.70 5.84 -17.83
C GLY A 157 -17.16 5.81 -16.37
N ASN A 158 -16.43 5.13 -15.49
CA ASN A 158 -16.83 4.84 -14.12
C ASN A 158 -15.89 5.50 -13.08
N LEU A 159 -14.93 6.32 -13.52
CA LEU A 159 -13.93 6.92 -12.61
C LEU A 159 -14.57 7.74 -11.48
N ASP A 160 -15.70 8.38 -11.75
CA ASP A 160 -16.43 9.21 -10.79
C ASP A 160 -17.53 8.44 -10.02
N ASP A 161 -17.67 7.13 -10.28
CA ASP A 161 -18.65 6.30 -9.59
C ASP A 161 -18.27 6.11 -8.13
N LYS A 162 -19.26 6.29 -7.25
CA LYS A 162 -19.11 6.04 -5.80
C LYS A 162 -19.39 4.60 -5.41
N ASN A 163 -20.08 3.86 -6.28
CA ASN A 163 -20.44 2.46 -6.07
C ASN A 163 -19.84 1.65 -7.22
N TYR A 164 -18.75 0.94 -6.93
CA TYR A 164 -18.03 0.13 -7.91
C TYR A 164 -17.68 -1.24 -7.31
N ASP A 165 -17.42 -2.22 -8.18
CA ASP A 165 -16.99 -3.55 -7.76
C ASP A 165 -15.54 -3.52 -7.27
N TYR A 166 -15.36 -3.19 -5.99
CA TYR A 166 -14.04 -3.12 -5.35
C TYR A 166 -13.29 -4.44 -5.47
N GLN A 167 -13.98 -5.57 -5.25
CA GLN A 167 -13.34 -6.88 -5.23
C GLN A 167 -12.75 -7.22 -6.61
N THR A 168 -13.51 -7.00 -7.67
CA THR A 168 -13.05 -7.27 -9.03
C THR A 168 -11.93 -6.31 -9.44
N ILE A 169 -12.08 -5.02 -9.19
CA ILE A 169 -11.12 -4.02 -9.66
C ILE A 169 -9.80 -4.10 -8.88
N PHE A 170 -9.87 -4.22 -7.56
CA PHE A 170 -8.70 -4.15 -6.70
C PHE A 170 -8.12 -5.50 -6.35
N PHE A 171 -8.85 -6.62 -6.33
CA PHE A 171 -8.31 -7.90 -5.85
C PHE A 171 -8.30 -9.03 -6.86
N THR A 172 -9.42 -9.34 -7.53
CA THR A 172 -9.54 -10.59 -8.29
C THR A 172 -9.31 -10.43 -9.78
N GLY A 173 -9.71 -9.31 -10.38
CA GLY A 173 -9.82 -9.17 -11.82
C GLY A 173 -11.01 -9.96 -12.41
N ASN A 174 -11.12 -9.92 -13.74
CA ASN A 174 -12.05 -10.66 -14.58
C ASN A 174 -11.47 -10.80 -16.01
N ASP A 175 -12.28 -11.22 -16.99
CA ASP A 175 -11.85 -11.40 -18.39
C ASP A 175 -11.29 -10.14 -19.06
N LYS A 176 -11.60 -8.96 -18.53
CA LYS A 176 -11.16 -7.66 -19.05
C LYS A 176 -10.11 -6.97 -18.18
N LEU A 177 -10.18 -7.20 -16.88
CA LEU A 177 -9.35 -6.57 -15.87
C LEU A 177 -8.42 -7.61 -15.25
N PRO A 178 -7.10 -7.52 -15.46
CA PRO A 178 -6.14 -8.34 -14.73
C PRO A 178 -6.29 -8.22 -13.21
N ARG A 179 -5.81 -9.24 -12.47
CA ARG A 179 -5.69 -9.17 -11.01
C ARG A 179 -4.93 -7.90 -10.59
N TRP A 180 -5.45 -7.21 -9.58
CA TRP A 180 -4.89 -5.95 -9.05
C TRP A 180 -4.89 -4.77 -10.05
N SER A 181 -5.86 -4.73 -10.96
CA SER A 181 -5.99 -3.63 -11.94
C SER A 181 -6.05 -2.24 -11.29
N GLY A 182 -6.82 -2.09 -10.22
CA GLY A 182 -6.96 -0.82 -9.49
C GLY A 182 -5.63 -0.32 -8.92
N TYR A 183 -4.86 -1.21 -8.27
CA TYR A 183 -3.52 -0.90 -7.76
C TYR A 183 -2.55 -0.52 -8.88
N SER A 184 -2.57 -1.25 -9.98
CA SER A 184 -1.66 -1.02 -11.10
C SER A 184 -1.94 0.29 -11.82
N LEU A 185 -3.21 0.54 -12.14
CA LEU A 185 -3.62 1.78 -12.76
C LEU A 185 -3.36 2.96 -11.81
N GLY A 186 -3.62 2.80 -10.51
CA GLY A 186 -3.26 3.78 -9.49
C GLY A 186 -1.77 4.13 -9.51
N TYR A 187 -0.90 3.11 -9.43
CA TYR A 187 0.56 3.29 -9.51
C TYR A 187 0.98 4.00 -10.80
N TYR A 188 0.40 3.61 -11.94
CA TYR A 188 0.66 4.21 -13.24
C TYR A 188 0.29 5.70 -13.30
N LEU A 189 -0.90 6.06 -12.79
CA LEU A 189 -1.37 7.45 -12.75
C LEU A 189 -0.52 8.30 -11.80
N VAL A 190 -0.18 7.78 -10.63
CA VAL A 190 0.73 8.47 -9.68
C VAL A 190 2.10 8.69 -10.30
N LYS A 191 2.68 7.68 -10.98
CA LYS A 191 3.95 7.83 -11.70
C LYS A 191 3.88 8.95 -12.73
N LYS A 192 2.86 8.98 -13.60
CA LYS A 192 2.66 10.08 -14.57
C LYS A 192 2.53 11.43 -13.89
N TYR A 193 1.83 11.49 -12.76
CA TYR A 193 1.63 12.73 -12.01
C TYR A 193 2.95 13.29 -11.49
N LEU A 194 3.80 12.44 -10.90
CA LEU A 194 5.13 12.82 -10.43
C LEU A 194 6.03 13.27 -11.59
N GLU A 195 6.01 12.55 -12.72
CA GLU A 195 6.77 12.93 -13.92
C GLU A 195 6.33 14.30 -14.49
N LYS A 196 5.02 14.57 -14.52
CA LYS A 196 4.44 15.81 -15.04
C LYS A 196 4.67 17.01 -14.13
N THR A 197 4.64 16.80 -12.81
CA THR A 197 4.78 17.87 -11.82
C THR A 197 6.22 18.07 -11.33
N HIS A 198 7.10 17.11 -11.63
CA HIS A 198 8.47 17.02 -11.10
C HIS A 198 8.54 16.93 -9.57
N LYS A 199 7.42 16.60 -8.90
CA LYS A 199 7.38 16.32 -7.47
C LYS A 199 7.97 14.96 -7.16
N THR A 200 8.54 14.81 -5.97
CA THR A 200 8.78 13.48 -5.39
C THR A 200 7.51 12.93 -4.73
N ILE A 201 7.48 11.64 -4.41
CA ILE A 201 6.35 11.05 -3.69
C ILE A 201 6.17 11.69 -2.30
N GLU A 202 7.26 12.08 -1.64
CA GLU A 202 7.25 12.79 -0.34
C GLU A 202 6.65 14.20 -0.42
N GLU A 203 6.62 14.80 -1.61
CA GLU A 203 5.98 16.09 -1.87
C GLU A 203 4.52 15.93 -2.28
N ALA A 204 4.17 14.81 -2.92
CA ALA A 204 2.87 14.59 -3.54
C ALA A 204 1.92 13.67 -2.75
N PHE A 205 2.38 12.91 -1.75
CA PHE A 205 1.56 11.89 -1.08
C PHE A 205 0.28 12.44 -0.44
N ALA A 206 0.22 13.74 -0.14
CA ALA A 206 -0.92 14.42 0.45
C ALA A 206 -1.65 15.37 -0.53
N ASP A 207 -1.24 15.40 -1.80
CA ASP A 207 -1.93 16.19 -2.84
C ASP A 207 -3.38 15.74 -3.01
N LYS A 208 -4.22 16.67 -3.46
CA LYS A 208 -5.66 16.44 -3.57
C LYS A 208 -5.96 15.45 -4.68
N PHE A 209 -7.01 14.64 -4.52
CA PHE A 209 -7.40 13.68 -5.56
C PHE A 209 -7.59 14.38 -6.92
N GLU A 210 -8.24 15.54 -6.94
CA GLU A 210 -8.46 16.31 -8.16
C GLU A 210 -7.16 16.73 -8.87
N ASP A 211 -6.07 16.96 -8.13
CA ASP A 211 -4.77 17.33 -8.72
C ASP A 211 -4.23 16.21 -9.62
N PHE A 212 -4.49 14.94 -9.28
CA PHE A 212 -4.04 13.80 -10.08
C PHE A 212 -4.79 13.67 -11.41
N ARG A 213 -5.93 14.35 -11.60
CA ARG A 213 -6.67 14.27 -12.87
C ARG A 213 -5.95 14.90 -14.04
N ILE A 214 -4.91 15.71 -13.80
CA ILE A 214 -4.09 16.29 -14.87
C ILE A 214 -3.39 15.24 -15.76
N VAL A 215 -3.37 13.96 -15.36
CA VAL A 215 -2.74 12.86 -16.12
C VAL A 215 -3.72 11.85 -16.74
N LEU A 216 -5.03 12.10 -16.63
CA LEU A 216 -6.10 11.35 -17.31
C LEU A 216 -6.20 11.68 -18.82
#